data_AF-A0A924X7L8-F1
#
_entry.id   AF-A0A924X7L8-F1
#
_cell.length_a   1.000
_cell.length_b   1.000
_cell.length_c   1.000
_cell.angle_alpha   90.00
_cell.angle_beta   90.00
_cell.angle_gamma   90.00
#
_symmetry.space_group_name_H-M   'P 1'
#
loop_
_entity.id
_entity.type
_entity.pdbx_description
1 polymer ?
#
loop_
_entity_poly.entity_id
_entity_poly.type
_entity_poly.pdbx_seq_one_letter_code
_entity_poly.pdbx_strand_id
1 'polypeptide(L)'
;MVVSGVAMLTLSGTKVANAHDAWVAYVTPDGESELRLFWGGKQRFAAEIEPEGYIVLERTIAFEALPRAAQVNAAAITSIDSIVLVEEVFGPRGVDYEVYYRLNDEILKAEADG
;
A
#
# COMPACT_ATOMS: atom_id res chain seq x y z
N MET A 1 15.54 10.56 -38.18
CA MET A 1 16.02 9.86 -36.97
C MET A 1 15.09 10.19 -35.80
N VAL A 2 14.06 9.39 -35.55
CA VAL A 2 13.25 9.43 -34.29
C VAL A 2 12.69 8.02 -34.01
N VAL A 3 13.53 6.99 -34.11
CA VAL A 3 13.10 5.58 -33.87
C VAL A 3 13.88 4.94 -32.71
N SER A 4 15.03 5.50 -32.29
CA SER A 4 15.83 4.91 -31.22
C SER A 4 15.33 5.21 -29.79
N GLY A 5 14.50 6.24 -29.59
CA GLY A 5 13.95 6.57 -28.26
C GLY A 5 12.86 5.60 -27.80
N VAL A 6 12.01 5.14 -28.72
CA VAL A 6 10.96 4.14 -28.43
C VAL A 6 11.54 2.73 -28.32
N ALA A 7 12.60 2.42 -29.09
CA ALA A 7 13.27 1.12 -29.02
C ALA A 7 14.06 0.92 -27.71
N MET A 8 14.58 1.96 -27.06
CA MET A 8 15.20 1.82 -25.72
C MET A 8 14.17 1.52 -24.62
N LEU A 9 12.90 1.92 -24.80
CA LEU A 9 11.78 1.48 -23.95
C LEU A 9 11.35 0.02 -24.22
N THR A 10 11.90 -0.63 -25.26
CA THR A 10 11.63 -2.04 -25.59
C THR A 10 12.67 -3.03 -25.05
N LEU A 11 13.62 -2.58 -24.22
CA LEU A 11 14.06 -3.41 -23.08
C LEU A 11 12.83 -3.55 -22.18
N SER A 12 11.96 -4.48 -22.59
CA SER A 12 10.52 -4.35 -22.48
C SER A 12 10.13 -4.14 -21.03
N GLY A 13 9.09 -3.33 -20.78
CA GLY A 13 8.51 -3.23 -19.44
C GLY A 13 8.30 -4.61 -18.79
N THR A 14 8.05 -5.66 -19.58
CA THR A 14 8.05 -7.07 -19.16
C THR A 14 9.40 -7.58 -18.63
N LYS A 15 10.54 -7.27 -19.26
CA LYS A 15 11.87 -7.65 -18.73
C LYS A 15 12.18 -6.92 -17.43
N VAL A 16 11.83 -5.64 -17.32
CA VAL A 16 11.97 -4.87 -16.09
C VAL A 16 11.07 -5.45 -14.99
N ALA A 17 9.79 -5.68 -15.31
CA ALA A 17 8.82 -6.31 -14.42
C ALA A 17 9.30 -7.68 -13.94
N ASN A 18 9.76 -8.55 -14.84
CA ASN A 18 10.29 -9.87 -14.49
C ASN A 18 11.57 -9.79 -13.66
N ALA A 19 12.49 -8.87 -13.98
CA ALA A 19 13.74 -8.70 -13.23
C ALA A 19 13.51 -8.18 -11.81
N HIS A 20 12.42 -7.44 -11.60
CA HIS A 20 12.07 -6.85 -10.32
C HIS A 20 10.91 -7.55 -9.61
N ASP A 21 10.40 -8.67 -10.13
CA ASP A 21 9.19 -9.33 -9.64
C ASP A 21 8.07 -8.31 -9.35
N ALA A 22 7.72 -7.55 -10.39
CA ALA A 22 6.82 -6.42 -10.32
C ALA A 22 5.61 -6.62 -11.23
N TRP A 23 4.43 -6.28 -10.74
CA TRP A 23 3.17 -6.35 -11.49
C TRP A 23 2.16 -5.35 -10.93
N VAL A 24 1.08 -5.15 -11.68
CA VAL A 24 -0.09 -4.40 -11.22
C VAL A 24 -1.27 -5.36 -11.15
N ALA A 25 -2.04 -5.30 -10.08
CA ALA A 25 -3.28 -6.04 -9.92
C ALA A 25 -4.44 -5.09 -9.73
N TYR A 26 -5.56 -5.37 -10.38
CA TYR A 26 -6.84 -4.78 -10.02
C TYR A 26 -7.56 -5.77 -9.10
N VAL A 27 -7.98 -5.32 -7.93
CA VAL A 27 -8.67 -6.14 -6.93
C VAL A 27 -9.91 -5.43 -6.41
N THR A 28 -10.80 -6.21 -5.80
CA THR A 28 -12.02 -5.67 -5.19
C THR A 28 -12.25 -6.28 -3.80
N PRO A 29 -11.37 -6.02 -2.81
CA PRO A 29 -11.60 -6.46 -1.45
C PRO A 29 -12.76 -5.65 -0.86
N ASP A 30 -13.61 -6.32 -0.08
CA ASP A 30 -14.70 -5.70 0.68
C ASP A 30 -15.68 -4.80 -0.12
N GLY A 31 -15.62 -4.86 -1.46
CA GLY A 31 -16.44 -4.07 -2.39
C GLY A 31 -15.75 -2.82 -2.95
N GLU A 32 -14.57 -2.46 -2.46
CA GLU A 32 -13.80 -1.29 -2.88
C GLU A 32 -12.90 -1.62 -4.06
N SER A 33 -12.78 -0.71 -5.03
CA SER A 33 -12.00 -0.96 -6.25
C SER A 33 -10.60 -0.43 -6.11
N GLU A 34 -9.61 -1.33 -6.14
CA GLU A 34 -8.21 -0.96 -5.95
C GLU A 34 -7.32 -1.36 -7.12
N LEU A 35 -6.32 -0.52 -7.41
CA LEU A 35 -5.19 -0.82 -8.26
C LEU A 35 -3.91 -0.92 -7.42
N ARG A 36 -3.38 -2.13 -7.28
CA ARG A 36 -2.20 -2.43 -6.46
C ARG A 36 -0.95 -2.56 -7.31
N LEU A 37 0.12 -1.87 -6.91
CA LEU A 37 1.45 -1.98 -7.50
C LEU A 37 2.36 -2.83 -6.60
N PHE A 38 2.90 -3.89 -7.19
CA PHE A 38 3.87 -4.77 -6.56
C PHE A 38 5.27 -4.54 -7.12
N TRP A 39 6.28 -4.54 -6.24
CA TRP A 39 7.69 -4.45 -6.60
C TRP A 39 8.56 -5.26 -5.64
N GLY A 40 9.31 -6.22 -6.20
CA GLY A 40 10.07 -7.21 -5.44
C GLY A 40 9.16 -8.19 -4.70
N GLY A 41 8.05 -8.60 -5.32
CA GLY A 41 7.10 -9.54 -4.74
C GLY A 41 6.21 -8.97 -3.62
N LYS A 42 6.28 -7.65 -3.37
CA LYS A 42 5.59 -6.98 -2.26
C LYS A 42 4.77 -5.80 -2.76
N GLN A 43 3.58 -5.62 -2.20
CA GLN A 43 2.79 -4.40 -2.39
C GLN A 43 3.61 -3.20 -1.94
N ARG A 44 3.67 -2.18 -2.78
CA ARG A 44 4.33 -0.90 -2.48
C ARG A 44 3.36 0.24 -2.42
N PHE A 45 2.40 0.22 -3.33
CA PHE A 45 1.36 1.23 -3.42
C PHE A 45 0.03 0.58 -3.78
N ALA A 46 -1.05 1.16 -3.28
CA ALA A 46 -2.39 0.95 -3.79
C ALA A 46 -2.99 2.30 -4.16
N ALA A 47 -3.85 2.29 -5.18
CA ALA A 47 -4.75 3.39 -5.47
C ALA A 47 -6.17 2.84 -5.33
N GLU A 48 -6.90 3.36 -4.37
CA GLU A 48 -8.26 2.90 -4.05
C GLU A 48 -9.28 3.97 -4.43
N ILE A 49 -10.40 3.52 -4.98
CA ILE A 49 -11.58 4.36 -5.18
C ILE A 49 -12.51 4.16 -3.99
N GLU A 50 -12.60 5.21 -3.18
CA GLU A 50 -13.40 5.23 -1.96
C GLU A 50 -14.89 5.36 -2.28
N PRO A 51 -15.78 4.92 -1.38
CA PRO A 51 -17.24 4.99 -1.57
C PRO A 51 -17.76 6.39 -1.89
N GLU A 52 -17.12 7.43 -1.36
CA GLU A 52 -17.45 8.83 -1.60
C GLU A 52 -16.99 9.36 -2.97
N GLY A 53 -16.26 8.55 -3.75
CA GLY A 53 -15.87 8.83 -5.13
C GLY A 53 -14.55 9.58 -5.30
N TYR A 54 -13.75 9.71 -4.24
CA TYR A 54 -12.37 10.18 -4.35
C TYR A 54 -11.39 9.00 -4.43
N ILE A 55 -10.15 9.29 -4.86
CA ILE A 55 -9.07 8.32 -4.90
C ILE A 55 -8.16 8.58 -3.71
N VAL A 56 -7.87 7.53 -2.94
CA VAL A 56 -6.76 7.54 -1.97
C VAL A 56 -5.56 6.80 -2.56
N LEU A 57 -4.38 7.27 -2.17
CA LEU A 57 -3.14 6.56 -2.45
C LEU A 57 -2.62 5.99 -1.14
N GLU A 58 -2.24 4.74 -1.15
CA GLU A 58 -1.74 4.07 0.05
C GLU A 58 -0.33 3.59 -0.24
N ARG A 59 0.53 3.67 0.77
CA ARG A 59 1.85 3.03 0.71
C ARG A 59 2.09 2.19 1.94
N THR A 60 2.62 1.00 1.71
CA THR A 60 3.08 0.14 2.80
C THR A 60 4.34 0.72 3.42
N ILE A 61 4.33 0.93 4.74
CA ILE A 61 5.47 1.42 5.52
C ILE A 61 5.86 0.42 6.62
N ALA A 62 7.06 0.61 7.18
CA ALA A 62 7.45 -0.09 8.40
C ALA A 62 6.79 0.58 9.62
N PHE A 63 6.55 -0.16 10.70
CA PHE A 63 5.96 0.39 11.93
C PHE A 63 6.78 1.56 12.50
N GLU A 64 8.11 1.47 12.42
CA GLU A 64 9.03 2.50 12.92
C GLU A 64 8.95 3.81 12.12
N ALA A 65 8.36 3.79 10.92
CA ALA A 65 8.15 4.97 10.10
C ALA A 65 6.88 5.76 10.48
N LEU A 66 6.00 5.20 11.32
CA LEU A 66 4.82 5.92 11.83
C LEU A 66 5.24 7.14 12.66
N PRO A 67 4.45 8.22 12.67
CA PRO A 67 4.60 9.27 13.67
C PRO A 67 4.54 8.71 15.09
N ARG A 68 5.26 9.33 16.02
CA ARG A 68 5.35 8.82 17.41
C ARG A 68 3.98 8.68 18.09
N ALA A 69 3.06 9.60 17.83
CA ALA A 69 1.69 9.51 18.36
C ALA A 69 0.94 8.29 17.80
N ALA A 70 0.98 8.10 16.48
CA ALA A 70 0.43 6.92 15.82
C ALA A 70 1.06 5.60 16.32
N GLN A 71 2.38 5.56 16.57
CA GLN A 71 3.04 4.39 17.18
C GLN A 71 2.47 4.06 18.57
N VAL A 72 2.25 5.09 19.40
CA VAL A 72 1.68 4.92 20.75
C VAL A 72 0.23 4.43 20.66
N ASN A 73 -0.57 5.00 19.77
CA ASN A 73 -1.96 4.60 19.55
C ASN A 73 -2.06 3.16 19.04
N ALA A 74 -1.24 2.79 18.06
CA ALA A 74 -1.17 1.43 17.54
C ALA A 74 -0.74 0.42 18.63
N ALA A 75 0.26 0.76 19.44
CA ALA A 75 0.72 -0.09 20.55
C ALA A 75 -0.31 -0.24 21.69
N ALA A 76 -1.30 0.66 21.78
CA ALA A 76 -2.42 0.53 22.71
C ALA A 76 -3.50 -0.44 22.20
N ILE A 77 -3.56 -0.68 20.89
CA ILE A 77 -4.54 -1.57 20.24
C ILE A 77 -3.99 -2.99 20.12
N THR A 78 -2.73 -3.13 19.75
CA THR A 78 -2.13 -4.42 19.39
C THR A 78 -0.64 -4.49 19.72
N SER A 79 -0.11 -5.71 19.86
CA SER A 79 1.34 -5.91 19.98
C SER A 79 2.00 -5.69 18.62
N ILE A 80 3.25 -5.21 18.60
CA ILE A 80 4.03 -5.08 17.37
C ILE A 80 4.19 -6.43 16.65
N ASP A 81 4.30 -7.53 17.42
CA ASP A 81 4.46 -8.89 16.88
C ASP A 81 3.21 -9.41 16.18
N SER A 82 2.05 -8.82 16.45
CA SER A 82 0.78 -9.13 15.77
C SER A 82 0.52 -8.26 14.55
N ILE A 83 1.31 -7.21 14.31
CA ILE A 83 1.14 -6.34 13.14
C ILE A 83 1.53 -7.11 11.86
N VAL A 84 0.61 -7.12 10.90
CA VAL A 84 0.77 -7.78 9.60
C VAL A 84 1.19 -6.76 8.54
N LEU A 85 0.62 -5.55 8.61
CA LEU A 85 0.82 -4.50 7.61
C LEU A 85 0.56 -3.13 8.26
N VAL A 86 1.31 -2.12 7.83
CA VAL A 86 1.06 -0.71 8.16
C VAL A 86 1.02 0.07 6.87
N GLU A 87 -0.01 0.90 6.71
CA GLU A 87 -0.22 1.74 5.55
C GLU A 87 -0.29 3.21 5.94
N GLU A 88 0.28 4.04 5.09
CA GLU A 88 0.13 5.49 5.12
C GLU A 88 -0.76 5.87 3.94
N VAL A 89 -1.91 6.46 4.27
CA VAL A 89 -3.02 6.73 3.36
C VAL A 89 -3.06 8.22 3.06
N PHE A 90 -2.94 8.57 1.79
CA PHE A 90 -2.97 9.93 1.28
C PHE A 90 -4.33 10.20 0.65
N GLY A 91 -5.17 10.92 1.40
CA GLY A 91 -6.51 11.29 0.98
C GLY A 91 -6.72 12.81 0.84
N PRO A 92 -7.91 13.24 0.41
CA PRO A 92 -8.24 14.65 0.26
C PRO A 92 -8.24 15.43 1.60
N ARG A 93 -8.38 14.71 2.72
CA ARG A 93 -8.42 15.29 4.08
C ARG A 93 -7.04 15.37 4.74
N GLY A 94 -6.02 14.73 4.19
CA GLY A 94 -4.70 14.69 4.78
C GLY A 94 -4.02 13.34 4.61
N VAL A 95 -3.14 13.04 5.56
CA VAL A 95 -2.45 11.75 5.65
C VAL A 95 -2.96 11.04 6.90
N ASP A 96 -3.48 9.84 6.70
CA ASP A 96 -3.97 8.94 7.74
C ASP A 96 -3.07 7.69 7.79
N TYR A 97 -3.17 6.89 8.85
CA TYR A 97 -2.39 5.67 9.00
C TYR A 97 -3.29 4.50 9.40
N GLU A 98 -3.10 3.38 8.73
CA GLU A 98 -3.85 2.15 8.97
C GLU A 98 -2.91 1.05 9.45
N VAL A 99 -3.33 0.33 10.47
CA VAL A 99 -2.60 -0.79 11.06
C VAL A 99 -3.45 -2.03 10.98
N TYR A 100 -2.95 -3.00 10.21
CA TYR A 100 -3.55 -4.33 10.10
C TYR A 100 -2.82 -5.27 11.05
N TYR A 101 -3.57 -6.00 11.88
CA TYR A 101 -3.01 -6.89 12.88
C TYR A 101 -3.81 -8.18 13.01
N ARG A 102 -3.13 -9.24 13.45
CA ARG A 102 -3.74 -10.55 13.65
C ARG A 102 -4.25 -10.70 15.08
N LEU A 103 -5.52 -11.06 15.22
CA LEU A 103 -6.15 -11.41 16.50
C LEU A 103 -7.02 -12.66 16.29
N ASN A 104 -6.76 -13.73 17.05
CA ASN A 104 -7.51 -14.99 16.97
C ASN A 104 -7.65 -15.55 15.53
N ASP A 105 -6.55 -15.55 14.77
CA ASP A 105 -6.47 -15.96 13.35
C ASP A 105 -7.21 -15.06 12.34
N GLU A 106 -7.85 -13.98 12.79
CA GLU A 106 -8.45 -12.96 11.93
C GLU A 106 -7.48 -11.79 11.72
N ILE A 107 -7.55 -11.15 10.54
CA ILE A 107 -6.86 -9.89 10.27
C ILE A 107 -7.87 -8.77 10.50
N LEU A 108 -7.54 -7.88 11.44
CA LEU A 108 -8.33 -6.70 11.77
C LEU A 108 -7.59 -5.45 11.34
N LYS A 109 -8.33 -4.37 11.10
CA LYS A 109 -7.84 -3.04 10.74
C LYS A 109 -8.15 -2.04 11.84
N ALA A 110 -7.21 -1.15 12.13
CA ALA A 110 -7.43 0.02 12.97
C ALA A 110 -6.75 1.26 12.39
N GLU A 111 -7.39 2.41 12.55
CA GLU A 111 -6.78 3.71 12.25
C GLU A 111 -5.85 4.11 13.41
N ALA A 112 -4.67 4.62 13.07
CA ALA A 112 -3.69 5.12 14.00
C ALA A 112 -3.51 6.63 13.80
N ASP A 113 -4.40 7.40 14.43
CA ASP A 113 -4.37 8.87 14.37
C ASP A 113 -3.04 9.42 14.91
N GLY A 114 -2.58 10.52 14.30
CA GLY A 114 -1.39 11.29 14.69
C GLY A 114 -1.66 12.44 15.66
#